data_AF-A0A370FMM6-F1
#
_entry.id   AF-A0A370FMM6-F1
#
_cell.length_a   1.000
_cell.length_b   1.000
_cell.length_c   1.000
_cell.angle_alpha   90.00
_cell.angle_beta   90.00
_cell.angle_gamma   90.00
#
_symmetry.space_group_name_H-M   'P 1'
#
loop_
_entity.id
_entity.type
_entity.pdbx_description
1 polymer ?
#
loop_
_entity_poly.entity_id
_entity_poly.type
_entity_poly.pdbx_seq_one_letter_code
_entity_poly.pdbx_strand_id
1 'polypeptide(L)'
;MKTSSRPSSSPFRLCALAVLPAALLAGCVVAPEPVHVVPRPVVVTPPVYAPPPTVVYVAPTYAMPAPGYVWHYHPRHGWGWYHPVYGWHRGWH
;
A
#
# COMPACT_ATOMS: atom_id res chain seq x y z
N MET A 1 45.45 62.77 -28.59
CA MET A 1 44.76 63.89 -27.90
C MET A 1 43.40 63.41 -27.43
N LYS A 2 43.12 63.54 -26.13
CA LYS A 2 41.83 63.82 -25.42
C LYS A 2 40.54 63.26 -26.08
N THR A 3 39.68 62.49 -25.41
CA THR A 3 38.84 62.98 -24.31
C THR A 3 38.17 61.83 -23.54
N SER A 4 38.07 61.99 -22.23
CA SER A 4 37.33 61.17 -21.26
C SER A 4 35.81 61.38 -21.38
N SER A 5 35.03 60.31 -21.23
CA SER A 5 33.59 60.38 -20.89
C SER A 5 33.24 59.33 -19.84
N ARG A 6 32.68 59.77 -18.72
CA ARG A 6 32.39 59.02 -17.48
C ARG A 6 31.29 57.96 -17.67
N PRO A 7 31.27 56.91 -16.84
CA PRO A 7 30.27 55.84 -16.91
C PRO A 7 28.89 56.34 -16.46
N SER A 8 27.88 56.17 -17.32
CA SER A 8 26.47 56.26 -16.93
C SER A 8 26.11 54.97 -16.16
N SER A 9 26.27 55.04 -14.84
CA SER A 9 25.83 54.01 -13.90
C SER A 9 24.30 54.06 -13.80
N SER A 10 23.62 53.22 -14.60
CA SER A 10 22.17 53.03 -14.50
C SER A 10 21.84 52.27 -13.20
N PRO A 11 21.00 52.85 -12.31
CA PRO A 11 20.67 52.29 -11.00
C PRO A 11 19.82 51.00 -11.08
N PHE A 12 19.39 50.61 -12.28
CA PHE A 12 18.51 49.46 -12.49
C PHE A 12 19.20 48.09 -12.40
N ARG A 13 20.53 48.03 -12.41
CA ARG A 13 21.24 46.73 -12.36
C ARG A 13 21.31 46.09 -10.97
N LEU A 14 20.97 46.82 -9.91
CA LEU A 14 21.09 46.32 -8.54
C LEU A 14 19.79 45.73 -7.96
N CYS A 15 18.62 45.95 -8.57
CA CYS A 15 17.36 45.34 -8.12
C CYS A 15 17.10 43.92 -8.67
N ALA A 16 17.87 43.46 -9.66
CA ALA A 16 17.61 42.18 -10.33
C ALA A 16 18.17 40.94 -9.60
N LEU A 17 18.83 41.12 -8.44
CA LEU A 17 19.47 40.02 -7.71
C LEU A 17 18.69 39.53 -6.48
N ALA A 18 17.52 40.10 -6.17
CA ALA A 18 16.80 39.82 -4.93
C ALA A 18 15.46 39.06 -5.09
N VAL A 19 15.18 38.46 -6.27
CA VAL A 19 13.91 37.72 -6.51
C VAL A 19 14.16 36.25 -6.87
N LEU A 20 15.37 35.74 -6.66
CA LEU A 20 15.71 34.36 -7.02
C LEU A 20 15.43 33.24 -5.98
N PRO A 21 15.09 33.47 -4.69
CA PRO A 21 14.81 32.34 -3.80
C PRO A 21 13.32 31.98 -3.68
N ALA A 22 12.38 32.81 -4.16
CA ALA A 22 10.95 32.62 -3.86
C ALA A 22 10.20 31.63 -4.79
N ALA A 23 10.77 31.27 -5.95
CA ALA A 23 10.09 30.44 -6.94
C ALA A 23 10.28 28.91 -6.73
N LEU A 24 11.15 28.50 -5.81
CA LEU A 24 11.43 27.07 -5.55
C LEU A 24 10.44 26.40 -4.59
N LEU A 25 9.51 27.15 -3.99
CA LEU A 25 8.50 26.63 -3.07
C LEU A 25 7.11 26.44 -3.68
N ALA A 26 6.92 26.82 -4.96
CA ALA A 26 5.63 26.74 -5.63
C ALA A 26 5.70 25.78 -6.82
N GLY A 27 5.41 24.49 -6.55
CA GLY A 27 5.05 23.55 -7.60
C GLY A 27 5.90 22.28 -7.67
N CYS A 28 5.95 21.49 -6.59
CA CYS A 28 6.06 20.04 -6.78
C CYS A 28 4.74 19.56 -7.42
N VAL A 29 4.61 19.68 -8.74
CA VAL A 29 3.59 18.93 -9.48
C VAL A 29 4.06 17.48 -9.46
N VAL A 30 3.55 16.73 -8.50
CA VAL A 30 3.67 15.27 -8.48
C VAL A 30 2.91 14.76 -9.71
N ALA A 31 3.65 14.33 -10.74
CA ALA A 31 3.07 13.53 -11.79
C ALA A 31 2.53 12.24 -11.14
N PRO A 32 1.24 11.90 -11.29
CA PRO A 32 0.77 10.62 -10.78
C PRO A 32 1.51 9.51 -11.53
N GLU A 33 2.36 8.79 -10.80
CA GLU A 33 2.96 7.55 -11.26
C GLU A 33 1.84 6.66 -11.83
N PRO A 34 2.01 6.00 -12.99
CA PRO A 34 1.04 5.03 -13.46
C PRO A 34 0.85 4.00 -12.34
N VAL A 35 -0.34 4.02 -11.74
CA VAL A 35 -0.71 3.13 -10.65
C VAL A 35 -0.64 1.73 -11.25
N HIS A 36 0.47 1.03 -11.00
CA HIS A 36 0.45 -0.41 -11.03
C HIS A 36 -0.50 -0.78 -9.90
N VAL A 37 -1.75 -1.05 -10.29
CA VAL A 37 -2.71 -1.72 -9.43
C VAL A 37 -2.12 -3.10 -9.19
N VAL A 38 -1.22 -3.18 -8.20
CA VAL A 38 -0.93 -4.45 -7.55
C VAL A 38 -2.30 -4.87 -7.01
N PRO A 39 -2.88 -5.98 -7.47
CA PRO A 39 -4.10 -6.48 -6.87
C PRO A 39 -3.81 -6.59 -5.37
N ARG A 40 -4.49 -5.77 -4.55
CA ARG A 40 -4.42 -5.97 -3.10
C ARG A 40 -4.78 -7.43 -2.87
N PRO A 41 -4.01 -8.19 -2.07
CA PRO A 41 -4.45 -9.50 -1.66
C PRO A 41 -5.86 -9.33 -1.13
N VAL A 42 -6.83 -9.96 -1.78
CA VAL A 42 -8.19 -10.00 -1.28
C VAL A 42 -8.06 -10.68 0.07
N VAL A 43 -8.12 -9.90 1.14
CA VAL A 43 -8.25 -10.42 2.49
C VAL A 43 -9.66 -10.98 2.52
N VAL A 44 -9.80 -12.22 2.09
CA VAL A 44 -11.00 -13.00 2.34
C VAL A 44 -11.03 -13.17 3.85
N THR A 45 -11.74 -12.28 4.54
CA THR A 45 -12.10 -12.51 5.93
C THR A 45 -12.94 -13.78 5.92
N PRO A 46 -12.44 -14.91 6.45
CA PRO A 46 -13.23 -16.12 6.45
C PRO A 46 -14.52 -15.84 7.24
N PRO A 47 -15.66 -16.47 6.88
CA PRO A 47 -16.83 -16.42 7.74
C PRO A 47 -16.39 -16.82 9.15
N VAL A 48 -16.60 -15.93 10.12
CA VAL A 48 -16.26 -16.19 11.52
C VAL A 48 -17.30 -17.19 12.03
N TYR A 49 -17.06 -18.46 11.74
CA TYR A 49 -17.81 -19.54 12.34
C TYR A 49 -17.24 -19.75 13.74
N ALA A 50 -18.00 -19.32 14.74
CA ALA A 50 -17.64 -19.56 16.12
C ALA A 50 -17.74 -21.08 16.36
N PRO A 51 -16.69 -21.71 16.92
CA PRO A 51 -16.80 -23.09 17.36
C PRO A 51 -17.87 -23.21 18.46
N PRO A 52 -18.40 -24.43 18.73
CA PRO A 52 -19.27 -24.66 19.87
C PRO A 52 -18.67 -24.08 21.17
N PRO A 53 -19.47 -23.66 22.15
CA PRO A 53 -18.99 -22.94 23.33
C PRO A 53 -17.93 -23.69 24.16
N THR A 54 -17.81 -25.01 23.99
CA THR A 54 -16.82 -25.87 24.65
C THR A 54 -15.54 -26.09 23.84
N VAL A 55 -15.49 -25.61 22.61
CA VAL A 55 -14.39 -25.84 21.68
C VAL A 55 -13.61 -24.55 21.53
N VAL A 56 -12.34 -24.61 21.92
CA VAL A 56 -11.41 -23.48 21.77
C VAL A 56 -10.97 -23.38 20.31
N TYR A 57 -10.83 -22.14 19.82
CA TYR A 57 -10.18 -21.89 18.54
C TYR A 57 -8.70 -22.29 18.59
N VAL A 58 -8.28 -23.17 17.68
CA VAL A 58 -6.87 -23.53 17.49
C VAL A 58 -6.43 -22.96 16.15
N ALA A 59 -5.43 -22.10 16.13
CA ALA A 59 -4.94 -21.51 14.88
C ALA A 59 -4.31 -22.56 13.94
N PRO A 60 -4.34 -22.35 12.61
CA PRO A 60 -3.68 -23.24 11.67
C PRO A 60 -2.18 -23.35 11.95
N THR A 61 -1.65 -24.57 12.00
CA THR A 61 -0.22 -24.83 12.15
C THR A 61 0.52 -24.93 10.82
N TYR A 62 -0.19 -24.80 9.70
CA TYR A 62 0.34 -24.91 8.34
C TYR A 62 -0.43 -24.01 7.39
N ALA A 63 0.19 -23.73 6.24
CA ALA A 63 -0.37 -22.82 5.24
C ALA A 63 -1.72 -23.30 4.69
N MET A 64 -2.52 -22.34 4.24
CA MET A 64 -3.73 -22.61 3.47
C MET A 64 -3.37 -23.37 2.18
N PRO A 65 -4.05 -24.49 1.88
CA PRO A 65 -3.64 -25.37 0.79
C PRO A 65 -3.90 -24.78 -0.60
N ALA A 66 -4.95 -23.98 -0.75
CA ALA A 66 -5.28 -23.24 -1.96
C ALA A 66 -6.26 -22.09 -1.63
N PRO A 67 -6.47 -21.12 -2.54
CA PRO A 67 -7.51 -20.11 -2.37
C PRO A 67 -8.89 -20.72 -2.14
N GLY A 68 -9.70 -20.08 -1.29
CA GLY A 68 -11.07 -20.49 -0.99
C GLY A 68 -11.21 -21.49 0.16
N TYR A 69 -10.11 -22.03 0.68
CA TYR A 69 -10.16 -22.81 1.91
C TYR A 69 -10.30 -21.89 3.12
N VAL A 70 -11.18 -22.28 4.05
CA VAL A 70 -11.41 -21.57 5.30
C VAL A 70 -11.04 -22.47 6.48
N TRP A 71 -10.54 -21.88 7.56
CA TRP A 71 -10.22 -22.62 8.77
C TRP A 71 -11.51 -22.89 9.55
N HIS A 72 -11.86 -24.16 9.70
CA HIS A 72 -13.18 -24.58 10.21
C HIS A 72 -13.05 -25.72 11.22
N TYR A 73 -14.04 -25.82 12.11
CA TYR A 73 -14.14 -26.92 13.08
C TYR A 73 -14.89 -28.12 12.50
N HIS A 74 -14.28 -29.31 12.55
CA HIS A 74 -14.86 -30.61 12.22
C HIS A 74 -15.21 -31.34 13.53
N PRO A 75 -16.45 -31.84 13.72
CA PRO A 75 -16.86 -32.50 14.97
C PRO A 75 -15.97 -33.68 15.38
N ARG A 76 -15.52 -34.47 14.40
CA ARG A 76 -14.68 -35.67 14.63
C ARG A 76 -13.17 -35.42 14.63
N HIS A 77 -12.70 -34.43 13.88
CA HIS A 77 -11.28 -34.26 13.56
C HIS A 77 -10.68 -32.95 14.11
N GLY A 78 -11.51 -32.09 14.71
CA GLY A 78 -11.08 -30.80 15.23
C GLY A 78 -10.88 -29.76 14.12
N TRP A 79 -9.90 -28.89 14.27
CA TRP A 79 -9.67 -27.79 13.35
C TRP A 79 -8.96 -28.22 12.06
N GLY A 80 -9.47 -27.77 10.92
CA GLY A 80 -8.92 -28.09 9.60
C GLY A 80 -9.33 -27.10 8.52
N TRP A 81 -8.76 -27.25 7.33
CA TRP A 81 -9.15 -26.46 6.17
C TRP A 81 -10.38 -27.08 5.50
N TYR A 82 -11.40 -26.28 5.26
CA TYR A 82 -12.63 -26.67 4.57
C TYR A 82 -12.83 -25.81 3.32
N HIS A 83 -13.22 -26.43 2.21
CA HIS A 83 -13.62 -25.75 0.99
C HIS A 83 -15.09 -26.07 0.70
N PRO A 84 -15.95 -25.08 0.38
CA PRO A 84 -17.38 -25.32 0.16
C PRO A 84 -17.68 -26.26 -1.02
N VAL A 85 -16.77 -26.34 -2.00
CA VAL A 85 -16.91 -27.22 -3.18
C VAL A 85 -16.14 -28.54 -3.05
N TYR A 86 -14.99 -28.54 -2.36
CA TYR A 86 -14.08 -29.70 -2.32
C TYR A 86 -14.11 -30.44 -0.98
N GLY A 87 -14.83 -29.90 0.01
CA GLY A 87 -14.91 -30.45 1.35
C GLY A 87 -13.64 -30.21 2.17
N TRP A 88 -13.37 -31.13 3.10
CA TRP A 88 -12.25 -31.02 4.03
C TRP A 88 -10.92 -31.40 3.40
N HIS A 89 -9.94 -30.53 3.58
CA HIS A 89 -8.55 -30.84 3.28
C HIS A 89 -8.09 -32.04 4.12
N ARG A 90 -7.36 -32.98 3.51
CA ARG A 90 -6.93 -34.28 4.06
C ARG A 90 -7.99 -35.39 4.10
N GLY A 91 -9.07 -35.25 3.35
CA GLY A 91 -10.04 -36.35 3.15
C GLY A 91 -10.82 -36.70 4.42
N TRP A 92 -11.11 -35.70 5.25
CA TRP A 92 -11.98 -35.87 6.42
C TRP A 92 -13.44 -35.96 5.97
N HIS A 93 -14.17 -36.94 6.49
CA HIS A 93 -15.56 -37.26 6.16
C HIS A 93 -16.42 -37.29 7.43
#